data_AF-A0A3P6THZ8-F1
#
_entry.id   AF-A0A3P6THZ8-F1
#
_cell.length_a   1.000
_cell.length_b   1.000
_cell.length_c   1.000
_cell.angle_alpha   90.00
_cell.angle_beta   90.00
_cell.angle_gamma   90.00
#
_symmetry.space_group_name_H-M   'P 1'
#
loop_
_entity.id
_entity.type
_entity.pdbx_description
1 polymer ?
#
loop_
_entity_poly.entity_id
_entity_poly.type
_entity_poly.pdbx_seq_one_letter_code
_entity_poly.pdbx_strand_id
1 'polypeptide(L)'
;MLQVNPRYRITVKQLLDHPWINHKYSQKLKWTSIYDRNVVDEEVATELAFHHRKSLAEMTDLIKEWKFDYLTATYYLLLQQKGRRKKIALPPPRPKTGESCVTASPTIHASLEHDLDLSGLDDSPDIDLSPQSFRSGSSISERFDAMWRHNERDRGV
;
A
#
# COMPACT_ATOMS: atom_id res chain seq x y z
N MET A 1 -21.10 -6.81 -31.52
CA MET A 1 -19.80 -6.17 -31.19
C MET A 1 -18.73 -6.49 -32.24
N LEU A 2 -18.52 -7.77 -32.58
CA LEU A 2 -17.62 -8.18 -33.66
C LEU A 2 -18.27 -7.94 -35.03
N GLN A 3 -18.24 -6.69 -35.48
CA GLN A 3 -18.67 -6.28 -36.81
C GLN A 3 -17.46 -5.78 -37.58
N VAL A 4 -17.32 -6.17 -38.84
CA VAL A 4 -16.22 -5.75 -39.73
C VAL A 4 -16.32 -4.24 -39.98
N ASN A 5 -17.53 -3.75 -40.27
CA ASN A 5 -17.80 -2.33 -40.41
C ASN A 5 -18.11 -1.71 -39.03
N PRO A 6 -17.35 -0.70 -38.58
CA PRO A 6 -17.55 -0.08 -37.28
C PRO A 6 -18.89 0.64 -37.14
N ARG A 7 -19.50 1.12 -38.25
CA ARG A 7 -20.80 1.82 -38.21
C ARG A 7 -21.96 0.92 -37.79
N TYR A 8 -21.82 -0.40 -37.97
CA TYR A 8 -22.82 -1.39 -37.55
C TYR A 8 -22.52 -2.01 -36.19
N ARG A 9 -21.42 -1.59 -35.53
CA ARG A 9 -21.11 -2.06 -34.18
C ARG A 9 -22.10 -1.44 -33.20
N ILE A 10 -22.68 -2.28 -32.34
CA ILE A 10 -23.54 -1.86 -31.23
C ILE A 10 -22.85 -0.77 -30.38
N THR A 11 -23.62 0.25 -29.98
CA THR A 11 -23.14 1.35 -29.12
C THR A 11 -23.12 0.95 -27.64
N VAL A 12 -22.34 1.65 -26.82
CA VAL A 12 -22.29 1.40 -25.37
C VAL A 12 -23.67 1.58 -24.73
N LYS A 13 -24.44 2.59 -25.15
CA LYS A 13 -25.81 2.83 -24.64
C LYS A 13 -26.73 1.64 -24.90
N GLN A 14 -26.73 1.13 -26.14
CA GLN A 14 -27.51 -0.05 -26.51
C GLN A 14 -27.03 -1.31 -25.77
N LEU A 15 -25.73 -1.43 -25.50
CA LEU A 15 -25.16 -2.55 -24.78
C LEU A 15 -25.59 -2.58 -23.31
N LEU A 16 -25.66 -1.42 -22.64
CA LEU A 16 -26.13 -1.30 -21.26
C LEU A 16 -27.57 -1.79 -21.07
N ASP A 17 -28.41 -1.63 -22.09
CA ASP A 17 -29.81 -2.08 -22.11
C ASP A 17 -29.99 -3.47 -22.71
N HIS A 18 -28.92 -4.12 -23.17
CA HIS A 18 -29.03 -5.33 -23.97
C HIS A 18 -29.56 -6.53 -23.14
N PRO A 19 -30.57 -7.28 -23.64
CA PRO A 19 -31.19 -8.37 -22.88
C PRO A 19 -30.21 -9.43 -22.40
N TRP A 20 -29.18 -9.73 -23.19
CA TRP A 20 -28.14 -10.70 -22.79
C TRP A 20 -27.33 -10.25 -21.56
N ILE A 21 -27.01 -8.95 -21.44
CA ILE A 21 -26.28 -8.43 -20.28
C ILE A 21 -27.15 -8.43 -19.03
N ASN A 22 -28.43 -8.04 -19.17
CA ASN A 22 -29.35 -7.90 -18.04
C ASN A 22 -30.16 -9.18 -17.75
N HIS A 23 -29.91 -10.30 -18.44
CA HIS A 23 -30.80 -11.48 -18.43
C HIS A 23 -31.05 -12.07 -17.03
N LYS A 24 -30.08 -11.97 -16.11
CA LYS A 24 -30.17 -12.48 -14.73
C LYS A 24 -30.25 -11.36 -13.67
N TYR A 25 -30.28 -10.11 -14.10
CA TYR A 25 -30.30 -8.95 -13.20
C TYR A 25 -31.67 -8.28 -13.27
N SER A 26 -32.30 -8.06 -12.11
CA SER A 26 -33.57 -7.33 -12.02
C SER A 26 -33.40 -5.83 -12.30
N GLN A 27 -32.19 -5.30 -12.11
CA GLN A 27 -31.85 -3.90 -12.36
C GLN A 27 -30.86 -3.79 -13.51
N LYS A 28 -31.01 -2.73 -14.31
CA LYS A 28 -30.08 -2.39 -15.38
C LYS A 28 -28.70 -2.04 -14.81
N LEU A 29 -27.66 -2.31 -15.59
CA LEU A 29 -26.29 -1.99 -15.22
C LEU A 29 -26.09 -0.48 -15.01
N LYS A 30 -25.69 -0.09 -13.80
CA LYS A 30 -25.29 1.28 -13.48
C LYS A 30 -23.84 1.47 -13.88
N TRP A 31 -23.60 2.34 -14.86
CA TRP A 31 -22.24 2.69 -15.32
C TRP A 31 -21.65 3.91 -14.58
N THR A 32 -22.49 4.63 -13.85
CA THR A 32 -22.07 5.81 -13.08
C THR A 32 -21.22 5.38 -11.89
N SER A 33 -20.16 6.12 -11.63
CA SER A 33 -19.34 5.95 -10.43
C SER A 33 -20.21 6.02 -9.18
N ILE A 34 -19.96 5.11 -8.23
CA ILE A 34 -20.54 5.16 -6.89
C ILE A 34 -19.79 6.14 -5.97
N TYR A 35 -18.64 6.63 -6.41
CA TYR A 35 -17.81 7.58 -5.67
C TYR A 35 -18.10 9.01 -6.10
N ASP A 36 -18.38 9.87 -5.11
CA ASP A 36 -18.46 11.32 -5.25
C ASP A 36 -17.11 11.95 -4.91
N ARG A 37 -16.60 12.84 -5.78
CA ARG A 37 -15.32 13.53 -5.59
C ARG A 37 -15.40 14.67 -4.58
N ASN A 38 -16.61 15.13 -4.27
CA ASN A 38 -16.83 16.21 -3.31
C ASN A 38 -16.86 15.69 -1.86
N VAL A 39 -17.06 14.38 -1.69
CA VAL A 39 -17.16 13.72 -0.40
C VAL A 39 -15.81 13.07 -0.08
N VAL A 40 -15.23 13.49 1.05
CA VAL A 40 -14.01 12.91 1.60
C VAL A 40 -14.38 12.11 2.84
N ASP A 41 -13.77 10.95 3.03
CA ASP A 41 -13.99 10.12 4.20
C ASP A 41 -13.35 10.77 5.44
N GLU A 42 -14.17 11.12 6.43
CA GLU A 42 -13.75 11.87 7.62
C GLU A 42 -12.75 11.11 8.49
N GLU A 43 -12.89 9.78 8.63
CA GLU A 43 -11.98 8.96 9.43
C GLU A 43 -10.60 8.92 8.78
N VAL A 44 -10.55 8.73 7.46
CA VAL A 44 -9.29 8.74 6.71
C VAL A 44 -8.64 10.11 6.73
N ALA A 45 -9.44 11.18 6.57
CA ALA A 45 -8.95 12.55 6.64
C ALA A 45 -8.41 12.91 8.03
N THR A 46 -9.03 12.40 9.10
CA THR A 46 -8.57 12.59 10.48
C THR A 46 -7.22 11.92 10.73
N GLU A 47 -7.03 10.68 10.26
CA GLU A 47 -5.76 9.97 10.37
C GLU A 47 -4.64 10.69 9.61
N LEU A 48 -4.93 11.19 8.41
CA LEU A 48 -3.98 11.99 7.63
C LEU A 48 -3.66 13.32 8.31
N ALA A 49 -4.68 14.02 8.83
CA ALA A 49 -4.50 15.29 9.53
C ALA A 49 -3.56 15.11 10.75
N PHE A 50 -3.77 14.04 11.52
CA PHE A 50 -2.91 13.66 12.63
C PHE A 50 -1.46 13.41 12.18
N HIS A 51 -1.25 12.59 11.14
CA HIS A 51 0.09 12.27 10.64
C HIS A 51 0.83 13.49 10.08
N HIS A 52 0.11 14.42 9.44
CA HIS A 52 0.70 15.64 8.86
C HIS A 52 0.72 16.85 9.81
N ARG A 53 0.21 16.70 11.04
CA ARG A 53 0.07 17.79 12.03
C ARG A 53 -0.67 19.01 11.47
N LYS A 54 -1.76 18.77 10.74
CA LYS A 54 -2.65 19.78 10.16
C LYS A 54 -4.03 19.68 10.78
N SER A 55 -4.84 20.73 10.64
CA SER A 55 -6.25 20.64 11.02
C SER A 55 -7.03 19.74 10.03
N LEU A 56 -8.14 19.16 10.48
CA LEU A 56 -9.01 18.33 9.64
C LEU A 56 -9.55 19.11 8.43
N ALA A 57 -9.90 20.38 8.62
CA ALA A 57 -10.41 21.24 7.55
C ALA A 57 -9.35 21.45 6.46
N GLU A 58 -8.14 21.88 6.84
CA GLU A 58 -7.02 22.04 5.90
C GLU A 58 -6.67 20.74 5.19
N MET A 59 -6.68 19.61 5.90
CA MET A 59 -6.40 18.31 5.30
C MET A 59 -7.47 17.90 4.28
N THR A 60 -8.74 18.17 4.59
CA THR A 60 -9.86 17.90 3.69
C THR A 60 -9.73 18.73 2.41
N ASP A 61 -9.36 20.01 2.54
CA ASP A 61 -9.16 20.89 1.39
C ASP A 61 -7.99 20.40 0.52
N LEU A 62 -6.86 20.00 1.12
CA LEU A 62 -5.72 19.42 0.40
C LEU A 62 -6.09 18.13 -0.34
N ILE A 63 -6.87 17.24 0.27
CA ILE A 63 -7.32 15.99 -0.39
C ILE A 63 -8.25 16.33 -1.58
N LYS A 64 -9.14 17.32 -1.43
CA LYS A 64 -10.06 17.76 -2.49
C LYS A 64 -9.38 18.41 -3.69
N GLU A 65 -8.12 18.82 -3.57
CA GLU A 65 -7.34 19.28 -4.71
C GLU A 65 -7.02 18.15 -5.71
N TRP A 66 -7.09 16.88 -5.28
CA TRP A 66 -6.86 15.69 -6.12
C TRP A 66 -5.60 15.79 -6.99
N LYS A 67 -4.47 16.18 -6.38
CA LYS A 67 -3.18 16.35 -7.07
C LYS A 67 -2.51 15.05 -7.52
N PHE A 68 -3.05 13.89 -7.13
CA PHE A 68 -2.49 12.56 -7.41
C PHE A 68 -1.03 12.39 -6.97
N ASP A 69 -0.70 13.05 -5.88
CA ASP A 69 0.59 13.00 -5.20
C ASP A 69 0.62 11.90 -4.12
N TYR A 70 1.67 11.91 -3.30
CA TYR A 70 1.79 10.97 -2.18
C TYR A 70 0.63 11.06 -1.19
N LEU A 71 0.10 12.29 -0.94
CA LEU A 71 -1.04 12.50 -0.06
C LEU A 71 -2.28 11.79 -0.61
N THR A 72 -2.61 12.05 -1.87
CA THR A 72 -3.76 11.46 -2.56
C THR A 72 -3.63 9.94 -2.66
N ALA A 73 -2.43 9.41 -2.95
CA ALA A 73 -2.17 7.97 -2.98
C ALA A 73 -2.38 7.33 -1.60
N THR A 74 -1.86 7.94 -0.53
CA THR A 74 -2.03 7.47 0.85
C THR A 74 -3.49 7.46 1.26
N TYR A 75 -4.25 8.51 0.90
CA TYR A 75 -5.70 8.58 1.12
C TYR A 75 -6.43 7.37 0.51
N TYR A 76 -6.17 7.04 -0.76
CA TYR A 76 -6.83 5.91 -1.42
C TYR A 76 -6.44 4.56 -0.82
N LEU A 77 -5.18 4.40 -0.41
CA LEU A 77 -4.72 3.17 0.27
C LEU A 77 -5.45 2.98 1.62
N LEU A 78 -5.62 4.05 2.39
CA LEU A 78 -6.38 4.01 3.64
C LEU A 78 -7.87 3.75 3.40
N LEU A 79 -8.47 4.33 2.36
CA LEU A 79 -9.86 4.06 1.98
C LEU A 79 -10.06 2.59 1.58
N GLN A 80 -9.10 2.00 0.87
CA GLN A 80 -9.10 0.57 0.55
C GLN A 80 -8.95 -0.29 1.81
N GLN A 81 -8.12 0.13 2.77
CA GLN A 81 -7.93 -0.54 4.05
C GLN A 81 -9.21 -0.53 4.89
N LYS A 82 -9.93 0.60 4.91
CA LYS A 82 -11.27 0.74 5.50
C LYS A 82 -12.27 -0.22 4.86
N GLY A 83 -12.32 -0.27 3.53
CA GLY A 83 -13.18 -1.21 2.79
C GLY A 83 -12.89 -2.68 3.09
N ARG A 84 -11.63 -3.00 3.42
CA ARG A 84 -11.19 -4.33 3.87
C ARG A 84 -11.42 -4.59 5.37
N ARG A 85 -12.08 -3.68 6.09
CA ARG A 85 -12.31 -3.73 7.55
C ARG A 85 -11.02 -3.88 8.36
N LYS A 86 -9.91 -3.34 7.86
CA LYS A 86 -8.64 -3.27 8.58
C LYS A 86 -8.55 -1.94 9.32
N LYS A 87 -7.77 -1.90 10.41
CA LYS A 87 -7.54 -0.68 11.20
C LYS A 87 -6.94 0.41 10.30
N ILE A 88 -7.54 1.59 10.28
CA ILE A 88 -7.05 2.76 9.55
C ILE A 88 -6.03 3.43 10.47
N ALA A 89 -4.74 3.16 10.25
CA ALA A 89 -3.68 3.74 11.07
C ALA A 89 -2.42 3.86 10.22
N LEU A 90 -1.83 5.04 10.22
CA LEU A 90 -0.51 5.28 9.66
C LEU A 90 0.56 5.03 10.74
N PRO A 91 1.79 4.68 10.34
CA PRO A 91 2.92 4.67 11.27
C PRO A 91 3.06 6.04 11.96
N PRO A 92 3.61 6.07 13.19
CA PRO A 92 3.75 7.32 13.93
C PRO A 92 4.56 8.34 13.10
N PRO A 93 4.12 9.61 13.05
CA PRO A 93 4.77 10.63 12.26
C PRO A 93 6.20 10.84 12.76
N ARG A 94 7.15 10.89 11.81
CA ARG A 94 8.55 11.10 12.13
C ARG A 94 8.72 12.42 12.88
N PRO A 95 9.54 12.48 13.95
CA PRO A 95 9.85 13.74 14.60
C PRO A 95 10.50 14.69 13.59
N LYS A 96 10.10 15.96 13.62
CA LYS A 96 10.71 16.98 12.77
C LYS A 96 12.19 17.06 13.14
N THR A 97 13.07 16.91 12.15
CA THR A 97 14.52 17.10 12.32
C THR A 97 14.76 18.52 12.82
N GLY A 98 14.97 18.68 14.13
CA GLY A 98 15.08 19.99 14.79
C GLY A 98 14.71 19.97 16.29
N GLU A 99 13.87 19.03 16.73
CA GLU A 99 13.64 18.77 18.15
C GLU A 99 14.44 17.51 18.54
N SER A 100 15.76 17.68 18.63
CA SER A 100 16.62 16.67 19.23
C SER A 100 16.38 16.68 20.74
N CYS A 101 15.47 15.84 21.22
CA CYS A 101 15.70 15.26 22.54
C CYS A 101 16.75 14.18 22.32
N VAL A 102 18.00 14.52 22.63
CA VAL A 102 19.08 13.57 22.83
C VAL A 102 18.72 12.74 24.08
N THR A 103 17.69 11.91 24.01
CA THR A 103 17.46 10.87 25.01
C THR A 103 18.18 9.64 24.53
N ALA A 104 19.47 9.64 24.88
CA ALA A 104 20.33 8.49 25.07
C ALA A 104 20.07 7.32 24.12
N SER A 105 20.91 7.22 23.09
CA SER A 105 21.34 5.89 22.65
C SER A 105 21.65 5.06 23.91
N PRO A 106 21.13 3.84 24.05
CA PRO A 106 21.66 2.93 25.05
C PRO A 106 23.15 2.79 24.76
N THR A 107 23.99 3.39 25.58
CA THR A 107 25.43 3.18 25.52
C THR A 107 25.64 1.68 25.68
N ILE A 108 26.01 0.99 24.60
CA ILE A 108 26.52 -0.38 24.70
C ILE A 108 27.92 -0.24 25.31
N HIS A 109 27.97 -0.13 26.64
CA HIS A 109 29.20 0.01 27.42
C HIS A 109 29.82 -1.36 27.77
N ALA A 110 29.61 -2.38 26.94
CA ALA A 110 30.03 -3.76 27.25
C ALA A 110 30.92 -4.38 26.16
N SER A 111 31.72 -3.59 25.45
CA SER A 111 32.67 -4.14 24.48
C SER A 111 33.99 -3.37 24.34
N LEU A 112 34.38 -2.55 25.33
CA LEU A 112 35.65 -1.82 25.29
C LEU A 112 36.67 -2.32 26.33
N GLU A 113 36.72 -3.63 26.55
CA GLU A 113 37.73 -4.24 27.44
C GLU A 113 38.22 -5.61 26.95
N HIS A 114 38.17 -5.90 25.65
CA HIS A 114 38.84 -7.09 25.10
C HIS A 114 39.92 -6.66 24.09
N ASP A 115 41.11 -6.43 24.66
CA ASP A 115 42.44 -6.77 24.16
C ASP A 115 42.66 -6.66 22.64
N LEU A 116 43.16 -5.49 22.22
CA LEU A 116 43.74 -5.23 20.90
C LEU A 116 45.18 -5.81 20.73
N ASP A 117 45.58 -6.78 21.57
CA ASP A 117 46.98 -7.22 21.64
C ASP A 117 47.29 -8.51 20.85
N LEU A 118 46.32 -9.03 20.08
CA LEU A 118 46.52 -10.26 19.28
C LEU A 118 46.47 -10.04 17.77
N SER A 119 46.66 -8.81 17.29
CA SER A 119 46.92 -8.59 15.86
C SER A 119 48.38 -8.93 15.52
N GLY A 120 48.63 -10.16 15.05
CA GLY A 120 49.87 -10.47 14.32
C GLY A 120 50.59 -11.76 14.69
N LEU A 121 49.94 -12.92 14.51
CA LEU A 121 50.64 -14.19 14.32
C LEU A 121 49.95 -15.00 13.21
N ASP A 122 50.50 -14.81 12.01
CA ASP A 122 50.58 -15.64 10.80
C ASP A 122 49.77 -16.95 10.73
N ASP A 123 48.97 -17.18 9.68
CA ASP A 123 49.40 -17.65 8.36
C ASP A 123 48.19 -18.08 7.48
N SER A 124 48.37 -17.96 6.17
CA SER A 124 47.44 -18.07 5.02
C SER A 124 46.80 -19.48 4.78
N PRO A 125 46.08 -19.75 3.67
CA PRO A 125 44.76 -19.29 3.21
C PRO A 125 43.78 -20.47 2.97
N ASP A 126 42.48 -20.31 3.19
CA ASP A 126 41.46 -21.11 2.48
C ASP A 126 40.16 -20.30 2.30
N ILE A 127 40.08 -19.64 1.15
CA ILE A 127 38.86 -18.99 0.66
C ILE A 127 38.02 -20.10 0.01
N ASP A 128 37.08 -20.66 0.78
CA ASP A 128 36.02 -21.52 0.22
C ASP A 128 34.96 -20.64 -0.45
N LEU A 129 35.17 -20.36 -1.75
CA LEU A 129 34.15 -19.77 -2.62
C LEU A 129 33.17 -20.86 -3.08
N SER A 130 32.37 -21.36 -2.15
CA SER A 130 31.22 -22.21 -2.47
C SER A 130 29.99 -21.34 -2.82
N PRO A 131 29.47 -21.37 -4.07
CA PRO A 131 28.33 -20.55 -4.48
C PRO A 131 27.01 -21.22 -4.06
N GLN A 132 26.77 -21.40 -2.76
CA GLN A 132 25.53 -22.00 -2.26
C GLN A 132 25.07 -21.36 -0.94
N SER A 133 24.76 -20.05 -0.95
CA SER A 133 23.91 -19.47 0.11
C SER A 133 23.11 -18.22 -0.32
N PHE A 134 22.74 -18.12 -1.60
CA PHE A 134 21.73 -17.15 -2.05
C PHE A 134 20.49 -17.85 -2.58
N ARG A 135 19.92 -18.74 -1.75
CA ARG A 135 18.57 -19.27 -1.97
C ARG A 135 17.84 -19.37 -0.64
N SER A 136 17.40 -18.22 -0.14
CA SER A 136 16.16 -18.09 0.65
C SER A 136 15.88 -16.60 0.93
N GLY A 137 15.71 -15.83 -0.14
CA GLY A 137 14.92 -14.60 -0.08
C GLY A 137 13.61 -14.89 -0.78
N SER A 138 12.55 -15.21 -0.03
CA SER A 138 11.21 -15.22 -0.61
C SER A 138 10.97 -13.83 -1.21
N SER A 139 10.80 -13.80 -2.53
CA SER A 139 10.66 -12.55 -3.27
C SER A 139 9.43 -11.80 -2.73
N ILE A 140 9.50 -10.47 -2.68
CA ILE A 140 8.33 -9.62 -2.40
C ILE A 140 7.14 -10.03 -3.29
N SER A 141 7.41 -10.54 -4.49
CA SER A 141 6.40 -11.10 -5.40
C SER A 141 5.66 -12.30 -4.81
N GLU A 142 6.35 -13.24 -4.16
CA GLU A 142 5.71 -14.41 -3.52
C GLU A 142 4.86 -14.01 -2.31
N ARG A 143 5.31 -12.98 -1.57
CA ARG A 143 4.51 -12.39 -0.48
C ARG A 143 3.23 -11.75 -0.99
N PHE A 144 3.26 -11.09 -2.14
CA PHE A 144 2.07 -10.54 -2.79
C PHE A 144 1.14 -11.64 -3.33
N ASP A 145 1.69 -12.68 -3.95
CA ASP A 145 0.90 -13.76 -4.56
C ASP A 145 0.22 -14.66 -3.50
N ALA A 146 0.91 -14.93 -2.38
CA ALA A 146 0.32 -15.61 -1.22
C ALA A 146 -0.85 -14.83 -0.60
N MET A 147 -0.80 -13.49 -0.66
CA MET A 147 -1.86 -12.60 -0.18
C MET A 147 -3.13 -12.69 -1.05
N TRP A 148 -2.99 -13.01 -2.34
CA TRP A 148 -4.10 -13.19 -3.26
C TRP A 148 -4.71 -14.59 -3.17
N ARG A 149 -3.89 -15.64 -3.00
CA ARG A 149 -4.32 -17.04 -2.94
C ARG A 149 -5.14 -17.39 -1.69
N HIS A 150 -4.97 -16.64 -0.59
CA HIS A 150 -5.78 -16.83 0.62
C HIS A 150 -7.21 -16.29 0.49
N ASN A 151 -7.47 -15.38 -0.44
CA ASN A 151 -8.79 -14.74 -0.59
C ASN A 151 -9.81 -15.59 -1.38
N GLU A 152 -9.39 -16.72 -1.96
CA GLU A 152 -10.27 -17.62 -2.72
C GLU A 152 -10.75 -18.86 -1.95
N ARG A 153 -10.16 -19.18 -0.77
CA ARG A 153 -10.60 -20.36 0.01
C ARG A 153 -11.72 -20.09 1.00
N ASP A 154 -11.93 -18.83 1.41
CA ASP A 154 -12.96 -18.48 2.41
C ASP A 154 -14.30 -18.03 1.78
N ARG A 155 -14.54 -18.33 0.50
CA ARG A 155 -15.81 -18.05 -0.20
C ARG A 155 -16.68 -19.27 -0.46
N GLY A 156 -16.41 -20.38 0.22
CA GLY A 156 -17.23 -21.59 0.11
C GLY A 156 -17.58 -22.17 1.48
N VAL A 157 -18.54 -21.55 2.18
CA VAL A 157 -19.68 -22.19 2.88
C VAL A 157 -20.81 -21.17 2.95
#